data_AF-A0A816FW35-F1
#
_entry.id   AF-A0A816FW35-F1
#
_cell.length_a   1.000
_cell.length_b   1.000
_cell.length_c   1.000
_cell.angle_alpha   90.00
_cell.angle_beta   90.00
_cell.angle_gamma   90.00
#
_symmetry.space_group_name_H-M   'P 1'
#
loop_
_entity.id
_entity.type
_entity.pdbx_description
1 polymer ?
#
loop_
_entity_poly.entity_id
_entity_poly.type
_entity_poly.pdbx_seq_one_letter_code
_entity_poly.pdbx_strand_id
1 'polypeptide(L)'
;MDVFLHDLNQAYSTDQITTDYNSLLRYLDYAMIEQQMPMTAASMFWRDTLHDCNLDQALPLPFDRYRLSDEHRTGRGVSFSFDFGEDISHDFLSYSLSNDITVEQLALASYYIFLFKLTNGESDLCIGMNTHGRYKEELMSVIGMFVNNIPLRCQLDPHWSFHQLAEHVKEIITGSLMYSYFPLQRILTQHPNATKPAFLDTSFEFQSHTCKTGRNEVMIGNARLVAAPISLKIHAGEIMSKFDFVLTIQHDLDTDQFSCTINASLDLFDRKTANMIAQRFHSMLQQLFNVTHVQMKKPIYEFSLILPDEKVLMKSMNNTQLLFPSASCIHDEFVRQVMKQPQKIAVELDDQSLTYSELLYYVQVLSLNLLNEQCVIVGDIVCQFVERSISMVIGMMAIEMIGGVYCPLSPRDPKHRLHALLQQIQSGLVLVHYLTKNKFKDNFISLDIDSVLIDNELETDVDVNRLSSVNVTVQNVAYAIFTSGSTGTPKV
;
A
#
# COMPACT_ATOMS: atom_id res chain seq x y z
N MET A 1 -11.15 39.62 -0.16
CA MET A 1 -11.63 40.23 1.10
C MET A 1 -10.65 41.28 1.60
N ASP A 2 -9.34 41.03 1.51
CA ASP A 2 -8.31 41.96 2.01
C ASP A 2 -8.37 43.35 1.40
N VAL A 3 -8.58 43.45 0.07
CA VAL A 3 -8.80 44.73 -0.62
C VAL A 3 -9.96 45.51 0.00
N PHE A 4 -11.11 44.85 0.20
CA PHE A 4 -12.28 45.47 0.82
C PHE A 4 -12.01 45.93 2.25
N LEU A 5 -11.32 45.12 3.06
CA LEU A 5 -10.97 45.47 4.44
C LEU A 5 -9.98 46.65 4.50
N HIS A 6 -9.03 46.69 3.56
CA HIS A 6 -8.09 47.80 3.42
C HIS A 6 -8.82 49.11 3.08
N ASP A 7 -9.66 49.10 2.04
CA ASP A 7 -10.43 50.26 1.60
C ASP A 7 -11.39 50.75 2.70
N LEU A 8 -12.05 49.81 3.39
CA LEU A 8 -12.92 50.11 4.52
C LEU A 8 -12.14 50.82 5.64
N ASN A 9 -10.97 50.29 5.99
CA ASN A 9 -10.13 50.89 7.01
C ASN A 9 -9.70 52.32 6.61
N GLN A 10 -9.22 52.49 5.37
CA GLN A 10 -8.81 53.79 4.87
C GLN A 10 -9.95 54.82 4.90
N ALA A 11 -11.16 54.41 4.53
CA ALA A 11 -12.34 55.28 4.57
C ALA A 11 -12.66 55.77 5.99
N TYR A 12 -12.57 54.90 7.00
CA TYR A 12 -12.78 55.26 8.41
C TYR A 12 -11.66 56.12 9.00
N SER A 13 -10.41 55.94 8.54
CA SER A 13 -9.26 56.72 9.04
C SER A 13 -9.17 58.12 8.45
N THR A 14 -9.70 58.35 7.25
CA THR A 14 -9.49 59.60 6.50
C THR A 14 -10.76 60.41 6.25
N ASP A 15 -11.94 59.90 6.61
CA ASP A 15 -13.27 60.49 6.32
C ASP A 15 -13.48 60.81 4.82
N GLN A 16 -12.65 60.24 3.95
CA GLN A 16 -12.67 60.41 2.51
C GLN A 16 -12.41 59.07 1.83
N ILE A 17 -13.21 58.76 0.81
CA ILE A 17 -12.89 57.70 -0.13
C ILE A 17 -11.89 58.29 -1.12
N THR A 18 -10.60 58.05 -0.90
CA THR A 18 -9.51 58.56 -1.74
C THR A 18 -9.36 57.78 -3.05
N THR A 19 -9.99 56.62 -3.17
CA THR A 19 -9.94 55.77 -4.36
C THR A 19 -10.90 56.28 -5.43
N ASP A 20 -10.38 56.73 -6.57
CA ASP A 20 -11.18 57.07 -7.73
C ASP A 20 -11.67 55.81 -8.45
N TYR A 21 -12.82 55.30 -8.02
CA TYR A 21 -13.45 54.10 -8.59
C TYR A 21 -13.86 54.23 -10.06
N ASN A 22 -13.87 55.44 -10.64
CA ASN A 22 -14.20 55.62 -12.06
C ASN A 22 -13.03 55.37 -13.00
N SER A 23 -11.78 55.42 -12.52
CA SER A 23 -10.57 55.11 -13.29
C SER A 23 -10.03 53.69 -13.06
N LEU A 24 -10.59 52.96 -12.09
CA LEU A 24 -10.19 51.61 -11.76
C LEU A 24 -10.85 50.57 -12.69
N LEU A 25 -10.05 49.58 -13.10
CA LEU A 25 -10.53 48.40 -13.82
C LEU A 25 -11.56 47.66 -12.95
N ARG A 26 -12.77 47.42 -13.46
CA ARG A 26 -13.78 46.64 -12.74
C ARG A 26 -13.64 45.17 -13.08
N TYR A 27 -14.16 44.31 -12.21
CA TYR A 27 -14.16 42.87 -12.45
C TYR A 27 -14.86 42.47 -13.76
N LEU A 28 -15.92 43.20 -14.15
CA LEU A 28 -16.60 42.98 -15.44
C LEU A 28 -15.67 43.27 -16.63
N ASP A 29 -14.86 44.33 -16.53
CA ASP A 29 -13.93 44.71 -17.59
C ASP A 29 -12.84 43.62 -17.73
N TYR A 30 -12.33 43.09 -16.61
CA TYR A 30 -11.46 41.91 -16.59
C TYR A 30 -12.10 40.70 -17.28
N ALA A 31 -13.35 40.36 -16.95
CA ALA A 31 -14.04 39.21 -17.54
C ALA A 31 -14.18 39.33 -19.06
N MET A 32 -14.39 40.54 -19.59
CA MET A 32 -14.42 40.79 -21.03
C MET A 32 -13.03 40.64 -21.68
N ILE A 33 -11.99 41.15 -21.02
CA ILE A 33 -10.59 41.03 -21.48
C ILE A 33 -10.16 39.56 -21.53
N GLU A 34 -10.45 38.80 -20.48
CA GLU A 34 -10.13 37.37 -20.39
C GLU A 34 -10.76 36.57 -21.54
N GLN A 35 -12.01 36.86 -21.89
CA GLN A 35 -12.70 36.19 -23.01
C GLN A 35 -12.01 36.42 -24.36
N GLN A 36 -11.41 37.58 -24.56
CA GLN A 36 -10.75 37.98 -25.82
C GLN A 36 -9.24 37.67 -25.83
N MET A 37 -8.67 37.32 -24.67
CA MET A 37 -7.23 37.07 -24.55
C MET A 37 -6.84 35.82 -25.36
N PRO A 38 -5.86 35.92 -26.28
CA PRO A 38 -5.32 34.75 -26.96
C PRO A 38 -4.54 33.90 -25.96
N MET A 39 -5.08 32.73 -25.61
CA MET A 39 -4.51 31.81 -24.63
C MET A 39 -3.89 30.56 -25.28
N THR A 40 -3.37 30.67 -26.51
CA THR A 40 -2.87 29.51 -27.27
C THR A 40 -1.68 28.83 -26.58
N ALA A 41 -0.70 29.59 -26.07
CA ALA A 41 0.44 29.04 -25.35
C ALA A 41 0.01 28.29 -24.08
N ALA A 42 -0.86 28.90 -23.26
CA ALA A 42 -1.42 28.25 -22.07
C ALA A 42 -2.24 27.01 -22.42
N SER A 43 -3.06 27.09 -23.47
CA SER A 43 -3.85 25.97 -23.97
C SER A 43 -2.96 24.81 -24.40
N MET A 44 -1.85 25.07 -25.09
CA MET A 44 -0.91 24.02 -25.50
C MET A 44 -0.22 23.41 -24.28
N PHE A 45 0.28 24.25 -23.36
CA PHE A 45 0.92 23.80 -22.13
C PHE A 45 0.02 22.83 -21.35
N TRP A 46 -1.21 23.23 -21.01
CA TRP A 46 -2.11 22.38 -20.21
C TRP A 46 -2.49 21.09 -20.92
N ARG A 47 -2.73 21.14 -22.22
CA ARG A 47 -3.01 19.95 -23.03
C ARG A 47 -1.82 18.98 -23.01
N ASP A 48 -0.60 19.49 -23.17
CA ASP A 48 0.60 18.66 -23.25
C ASP A 48 0.98 18.10 -21.87
N THR A 49 0.85 18.87 -20.79
CA THR A 49 1.10 18.43 -19.40
C THR A 49 0.17 17.30 -18.94
N LEU A 50 -1.07 17.29 -19.45
CA LEU A 50 -2.13 16.37 -18.99
C LEU A 50 -2.53 15.32 -20.03
N HIS A 51 -1.85 15.24 -21.19
CA HIS A 51 -2.29 14.45 -22.34
C HIS A 51 -2.55 12.96 -22.05
N ASP A 52 -1.74 12.36 -21.18
CA ASP A 52 -1.78 10.97 -20.74
C ASP A 52 -2.19 10.83 -19.27
N CYS A 53 -2.62 11.92 -18.62
CA CYS A 53 -3.08 11.90 -17.24
C CYS A 53 -4.53 11.42 -17.16
N ASN A 54 -4.81 10.43 -16.31
CA ASN A 54 -6.17 10.00 -16.03
C ASN A 54 -6.84 10.94 -15.00
N LEU A 55 -7.38 12.05 -15.48
CA LEU A 55 -7.95 13.09 -14.61
C LEU A 55 -9.18 12.66 -13.79
N ASP A 56 -9.85 11.55 -14.17
CA ASP A 56 -11.00 11.00 -13.42
C ASP A 56 -10.57 9.97 -12.35
N GLN A 57 -9.30 9.57 -12.33
CA GLN A 57 -8.79 8.62 -11.36
C GLN A 57 -8.53 9.30 -10.02
N ALA A 58 -9.40 9.02 -9.04
CA ALA A 58 -9.17 9.40 -7.66
C ALA A 58 -7.89 8.74 -7.12
N LEU A 59 -7.11 9.55 -6.39
CA LEU A 59 -5.99 9.02 -5.61
C LEU A 59 -6.54 7.99 -4.60
N PRO A 60 -5.97 6.78 -4.53
CA PRO A 60 -6.44 5.73 -3.63
C PRO A 60 -5.95 6.01 -2.19
N LEU A 61 -6.42 7.12 -1.62
CA LEU A 61 -6.16 7.45 -0.22
C LEU A 61 -6.83 6.40 0.68
N PRO A 62 -6.37 6.23 1.94
CA PRO A 62 -6.94 5.28 2.88
C PRO A 62 -8.29 5.78 3.42
N PHE A 63 -9.30 5.78 2.55
CA PHE A 63 -10.67 6.10 2.89
C PHE A 63 -11.27 5.01 3.78
N ASP A 64 -12.06 5.39 4.78
CA ASP A 64 -12.81 4.45 5.61
C ASP A 64 -14.16 4.08 4.97
N ARG A 65 -14.60 4.86 3.97
CA ARG A 65 -15.86 4.72 3.26
C ARG A 65 -15.66 4.93 1.76
N TYR A 66 -16.47 4.24 0.96
CA TYR A 66 -16.57 4.49 -0.48
C TYR A 66 -17.61 5.56 -0.74
N ARG A 67 -17.32 6.49 -1.65
CA ARG A 67 -18.34 7.41 -2.16
C ARG A 67 -19.13 6.72 -3.29
N LEU A 68 -20.43 6.60 -3.11
CA LEU A 68 -21.33 6.18 -4.18
C LEU A 68 -21.51 7.31 -5.19
N SER A 69 -21.69 6.99 -6.47
CA SER A 69 -21.74 7.95 -7.57
C SER A 69 -22.84 9.02 -7.44
N ASP A 70 -23.89 8.68 -6.69
CA ASP A 70 -25.14 9.43 -6.59
C ASP A 70 -25.29 10.17 -5.25
N GLU A 71 -24.32 10.02 -4.34
CA GLU A 71 -24.33 10.69 -3.05
C GLU A 71 -23.82 12.14 -3.17
N HIS A 72 -24.54 13.06 -2.55
CA HIS A 72 -24.10 14.45 -2.41
C HIS A 72 -23.15 14.60 -1.25
N ARG A 73 -22.09 15.41 -1.43
CA ARG A 73 -21.20 15.79 -0.32
C ARG A 73 -22.00 16.50 0.76
N THR A 74 -21.86 16.05 2.01
CA THR A 74 -22.49 16.74 3.15
C THR A 74 -21.80 18.06 3.47
N GLY A 75 -20.57 18.23 2.97
CA GLY A 75 -19.71 19.36 3.28
C GLY A 75 -19.13 19.31 4.69
N ARG A 76 -19.34 18.22 5.44
CA ARG A 76 -18.77 18.03 6.78
C ARG A 76 -17.34 17.56 6.69
N GLY A 77 -16.47 18.15 7.50
CA GLY A 77 -15.08 17.73 7.61
C GLY A 77 -14.54 17.83 9.02
N VAL A 78 -13.32 17.33 9.19
CA VAL A 78 -12.52 17.45 10.40
C VAL A 78 -11.19 18.12 10.05
N SER A 79 -10.61 18.83 11.00
CA SER A 79 -9.33 19.53 10.86
C SER A 79 -8.37 19.07 11.94
N PHE A 80 -7.15 18.72 11.55
CA PHE A 80 -6.03 18.42 12.45
C PHE A 80 -4.86 19.31 12.09
N SER A 81 -4.29 19.98 13.09
CA SER A 81 -3.14 20.88 12.89
C SER A 81 -2.00 20.48 13.81
N PHE A 82 -0.78 20.71 13.33
CA PHE A 82 0.44 20.53 14.12
C PHE A 82 1.51 21.52 13.66
N ASP A 83 2.38 21.90 14.59
CA ASP A 83 3.54 22.74 14.31
C ASP A 83 4.73 21.87 13.92
N PHE A 84 5.61 22.39 13.06
CA PHE A 84 6.83 21.68 12.68
C PHE A 84 7.84 21.66 13.83
N GLY A 85 7.73 22.63 14.75
CA GLY A 85 8.72 22.88 15.79
C GLY A 85 9.90 23.71 15.24
N GLU A 86 10.73 24.21 16.15
CA GLU A 86 11.84 25.11 15.82
C GLU A 86 12.88 24.43 14.91
N ASP A 87 13.32 23.22 15.26
CA ASP A 87 14.37 22.50 14.53
C ASP A 87 13.97 22.22 13.07
N ILE A 88 12.80 21.63 12.86
CA ILE A 88 12.32 21.31 11.49
C ILE A 88 12.10 22.60 10.70
N SER A 89 11.54 23.64 11.31
CA SER A 89 11.30 24.92 10.62
C SER A 89 12.61 25.56 10.15
N HIS A 90 13.62 25.58 11.03
CA HIS A 90 14.96 26.06 10.71
C HIS A 90 15.59 25.26 9.58
N ASP A 91 15.54 23.93 9.63
CA ASP A 91 16.14 23.07 8.62
C ASP A 91 15.41 23.17 7.27
N PHE A 92 14.08 23.34 7.30
CA PHE A 92 13.25 23.56 6.13
C PHE A 92 13.64 24.85 5.38
N LEU A 93 13.79 25.97 6.12
CA LEU A 93 14.26 27.24 5.58
C LEU A 93 15.70 27.17 5.09
N SER A 94 16.59 26.58 5.88
CA SER A 94 18.01 26.44 5.55
C SER A 94 18.21 25.63 4.26
N TYR A 95 17.42 24.57 4.07
CA TYR A 95 17.41 23.80 2.84
C TYR A 95 16.95 24.62 1.64
N SER A 96 15.84 25.36 1.79
CA SER A 96 15.32 26.27 0.77
C SER A 96 16.39 27.26 0.31
N LEU A 97 17.05 27.95 1.25
CA LEU A 97 18.08 28.95 0.97
C LEU A 97 19.33 28.36 0.32
N SER A 98 19.73 27.14 0.69
CA SER A 98 20.96 26.51 0.20
C SER A 98 20.85 25.93 -1.21
N ASN A 99 19.63 25.64 -1.68
CA ASN A 99 19.40 24.88 -2.93
C ASN A 99 18.63 25.66 -4.01
N ASP A 100 18.37 26.96 -3.84
CA ASP A 100 17.56 27.76 -4.79
C ASP A 100 16.15 27.17 -5.03
N ILE A 101 15.53 26.61 -3.98
CA ILE A 101 14.18 26.04 -4.00
C ILE A 101 13.34 26.83 -3.01
N THR A 102 12.14 27.28 -3.37
CA THR A 102 11.27 28.02 -2.44
C THR A 102 10.68 27.10 -1.37
N VAL A 103 10.32 27.67 -0.21
CA VAL A 103 9.62 26.93 0.86
C VAL A 103 8.31 26.30 0.39
N GLU A 104 7.60 26.93 -0.56
CA GLU A 104 6.39 26.36 -1.18
C GLU A 104 6.71 25.13 -2.04
N GLN A 105 7.75 25.20 -2.86
CA GLN A 105 8.23 24.07 -3.67
C GLN A 105 8.65 22.89 -2.79
N LEU A 106 9.35 23.18 -1.70
CA LEU A 106 9.80 22.17 -0.73
C LEU A 106 8.63 21.52 0.01
N ALA A 107 7.61 22.32 0.34
CA ALA A 107 6.38 21.86 0.98
C ALA A 107 5.59 20.94 0.05
N LEU A 108 5.46 21.34 -1.22
CA LEU A 108 4.82 20.54 -2.25
C LEU A 108 5.58 19.23 -2.53
N ALA A 109 6.92 19.25 -2.57
CA ALA A 109 7.73 18.05 -2.73
C ALA A 109 7.54 17.07 -1.56
N SER A 110 7.50 17.60 -0.34
CA SER A 110 7.19 16.81 0.86
C SER A 110 5.79 16.21 0.76
N TYR A 111 4.80 16.97 0.26
CA TYR A 111 3.45 16.46 0.06
C TYR A 111 3.37 15.34 -1.00
N TYR A 112 4.12 15.42 -2.10
CA TYR A 112 4.17 14.34 -3.09
C TYR A 112 4.78 13.05 -2.53
N ILE A 113 5.84 13.13 -1.70
CA ILE A 113 6.36 11.94 -0.99
C ILE A 113 5.29 11.35 -0.09
N PHE A 114 4.57 12.21 0.64
CA PHE A 114 3.51 11.78 1.51
C PHE A 114 2.42 11.04 0.74
N LEU A 115 1.94 11.61 -0.36
CA LEU A 115 0.93 11.00 -1.22
C LEU A 115 1.41 9.69 -1.82
N PHE A 116 2.62 9.63 -2.40
CA PHE A 116 3.22 8.40 -2.92
C PHE A 116 3.17 7.27 -1.89
N LYS A 117 3.52 7.58 -0.64
CA LYS A 117 3.49 6.59 0.44
C LYS A 117 2.08 6.26 0.91
N LEU A 118 1.18 7.24 0.91
CA LEU A 118 -0.19 7.08 1.36
C LEU A 118 -1.05 6.28 0.37
N THR A 119 -0.72 6.35 -0.93
CA THR A 119 -1.38 5.62 -2.03
C THR A 119 -0.73 4.28 -2.35
N ASN A 120 0.16 3.78 -1.48
CA ASN A 120 0.87 2.52 -1.67
C ASN A 120 1.74 2.46 -2.95
N GLY A 121 2.34 3.59 -3.32
CA GLY A 121 3.37 3.64 -4.36
C GLY A 121 2.91 4.18 -5.71
N GLU A 122 1.75 4.85 -5.81
CA GLU A 122 1.33 5.49 -7.05
C GLU A 122 2.32 6.59 -7.46
N SER A 123 2.86 6.47 -8.67
CA SER A 123 3.94 7.34 -9.16
C SER A 123 3.46 8.50 -10.05
N ASP A 124 2.25 8.42 -10.59
CA ASP A 124 1.62 9.51 -11.35
C ASP A 124 0.55 10.15 -10.48
N LEU A 125 0.90 11.26 -9.83
CA LEU A 125 0.06 11.95 -8.85
C LEU A 125 -0.42 13.27 -9.42
N CYS A 126 -1.75 13.48 -9.46
CA CYS A 126 -2.33 14.76 -9.86
C CYS A 126 -3.20 15.32 -8.74
N ILE A 127 -2.88 16.54 -8.29
CA ILE A 127 -3.58 17.24 -7.21
C ILE A 127 -4.01 18.63 -7.66
N GLY A 128 -4.98 19.23 -6.96
CA GLY A 128 -5.39 20.60 -7.18
C GLY A 128 -4.54 21.60 -6.39
N MET A 129 -4.32 22.78 -6.96
CA MET A 129 -3.78 23.94 -6.25
C MET A 129 -4.65 25.16 -6.53
N ASN A 130 -5.04 25.86 -5.46
CA ASN A 130 -5.73 27.14 -5.56
C ASN A 130 -4.72 28.26 -5.78
N THR A 131 -4.85 28.98 -6.88
CA THR A 131 -4.05 30.16 -7.20
C THR A 131 -4.85 31.43 -6.96
N HIS A 132 -4.17 32.54 -6.66
CA HIS A 132 -4.81 33.84 -6.47
C HIS A 132 -5.48 34.37 -7.75
N GLY A 133 -5.02 33.92 -8.93
CA GLY A 133 -5.48 34.34 -10.26
C GLY A 133 -5.30 35.83 -10.61
N ARG A 134 -4.62 36.59 -9.75
CA ARG A 134 -4.24 38.00 -9.99
C ARG A 134 -2.84 38.05 -10.59
N TYR A 135 -2.74 37.74 -11.89
CA TYR A 135 -1.46 37.62 -12.61
C TYR A 135 -0.93 38.94 -13.19
N LYS A 136 -1.66 40.04 -13.02
CA LYS A 136 -1.25 41.40 -13.38
C LYS A 136 -1.41 42.32 -12.19
N GLU A 137 -0.52 43.30 -12.09
CA GLU A 137 -0.53 44.32 -11.03
C GLU A 137 -1.87 45.06 -10.96
N GLU A 138 -2.44 45.40 -12.11
CA GLU A 138 -3.74 46.06 -12.27
C GLU A 138 -4.91 45.29 -11.62
N LEU A 139 -4.77 43.96 -11.47
CA LEU A 139 -5.78 43.10 -10.87
C LEU A 139 -5.67 43.04 -9.34
N MET A 140 -4.56 43.48 -8.75
CA MET A 140 -4.32 43.35 -7.30
C MET A 140 -5.32 44.16 -6.46
N SER A 141 -5.77 45.31 -6.96
CA SER A 141 -6.73 46.21 -6.29
C SER A 141 -8.20 45.95 -6.66
N VAL A 142 -8.49 44.99 -7.54
CA VAL A 142 -9.87 44.75 -8.01
C VAL A 142 -10.62 43.82 -7.06
N ILE A 143 -11.81 44.20 -6.62
CA ILE A 143 -12.69 43.31 -5.86
C ILE A 143 -13.39 42.35 -6.83
N GLY A 144 -13.19 41.04 -6.65
CA GLY A 144 -13.77 40.01 -7.53
C GLY A 144 -13.25 38.60 -7.25
N MET A 145 -13.81 37.61 -7.96
CA MET A 145 -13.50 36.18 -7.79
C MET A 145 -12.41 35.74 -8.77
N PHE A 146 -11.15 35.99 -8.41
CA PHE A 146 -10.01 35.64 -9.26
C PHE A 146 -9.46 34.23 -9.01
N VAL A 147 -9.82 33.58 -7.89
CA VAL A 147 -9.23 32.29 -7.52
C VAL A 147 -9.47 31.27 -8.62
N ASN A 148 -8.39 30.67 -9.11
CA ASN A 148 -8.42 29.61 -10.12
C ASN A 148 -7.77 28.36 -9.54
N ASN A 149 -8.36 27.19 -9.80
CA ASN A 149 -7.80 25.91 -9.38
C ASN A 149 -7.12 25.26 -10.58
N ILE A 150 -5.86 24.89 -10.42
CA ILE A 150 -5.07 24.26 -11.48
C ILE A 150 -4.60 22.87 -11.04
N PRO A 151 -4.53 21.91 -11.98
CA PRO A 151 -3.93 20.62 -11.70
C PRO A 151 -2.40 20.76 -11.61
N LEU A 152 -1.81 20.13 -10.59
CA LEU A 152 -0.39 19.89 -10.50
C LEU A 152 -0.18 18.39 -10.63
N ARG A 153 0.37 17.97 -11.77
CA ARG A 153 0.74 16.58 -12.03
C ARG A 153 2.23 16.38 -11.76
N CYS A 154 2.57 15.34 -11.02
CA CYS A 154 3.93 14.93 -10.75
C CYS A 154 4.07 13.44 -11.07
N GLN A 155 4.92 13.13 -12.04
CA GLN A 155 5.36 11.77 -12.34
C GLN A 155 6.68 11.54 -11.61
N LEU A 156 6.60 10.89 -10.45
CA LEU A 156 7.74 10.68 -9.57
C LEU A 156 8.44 9.35 -9.88
N ASP A 157 9.78 9.34 -9.81
CA ASP A 157 10.53 8.09 -9.74
C ASP A 157 10.80 7.73 -8.26
N PRO A 158 10.36 6.55 -7.78
CA PRO A 158 10.60 6.12 -6.40
C PRO A 158 12.09 6.09 -6.00
N HIS A 159 13.02 6.00 -6.96
CA HIS A 159 14.46 5.96 -6.72
C HIS A 159 15.10 7.35 -6.61
N TRP A 160 14.38 8.42 -6.94
CA TRP A 160 14.90 9.76 -6.77
C TRP A 160 15.18 10.06 -5.31
N SER A 161 16.25 10.81 -5.08
CA SER A 161 16.47 11.51 -3.81
C SER A 161 15.41 12.60 -3.61
N PHE A 162 15.25 13.04 -2.36
CA PHE A 162 14.37 14.17 -2.05
C PHE A 162 14.74 15.42 -2.84
N HIS A 163 16.04 15.70 -2.99
CA HIS A 163 16.52 16.85 -3.74
C HIS A 163 16.11 16.80 -5.22
N GLN A 164 16.24 15.64 -5.87
CA GLN A 164 15.83 15.46 -7.26
C GLN A 164 14.33 15.69 -7.44
N LEU A 165 13.50 15.21 -6.50
CA LEU A 165 12.07 15.49 -6.52
C LEU A 165 11.79 16.97 -6.32
N ALA A 166 12.49 17.65 -5.40
CA ALA A 166 12.27 19.06 -5.13
C ALA A 166 12.61 19.94 -6.35
N GLU A 167 13.70 19.63 -7.09
CA GLU A 167 14.02 20.26 -8.37
C GLU A 167 12.94 19.99 -9.44
N HIS A 168 12.46 18.74 -9.53
CA HIS A 168 11.38 18.41 -10.46
C HIS A 168 10.07 19.15 -10.14
N VAL A 169 9.73 19.25 -8.85
CA VAL A 169 8.57 20.00 -8.37
C VAL A 169 8.72 21.50 -8.63
N LYS A 170 9.93 22.05 -8.53
CA LYS A 170 10.25 23.43 -8.93
C LYS A 170 9.88 23.67 -10.40
N GLU A 171 10.28 22.79 -11.30
CA GLU A 171 9.91 22.88 -12.73
C GLU A 171 8.39 22.84 -12.93
N ILE A 172 7.71 21.86 -12.29
CA ILE A 172 6.25 21.68 -12.38
C ILE A 172 5.52 22.94 -11.92
N ILE A 173 5.80 23.43 -10.71
CA ILE A 173 5.05 24.55 -10.14
C ILE A 173 5.36 25.85 -10.87
N THR A 174 6.62 26.10 -11.26
CA THR A 174 7.00 27.31 -12.01
C THR A 174 6.31 27.35 -13.38
N GLY A 175 6.29 26.23 -14.11
CA GLY A 175 5.57 26.13 -15.39
C GLY A 175 4.06 26.30 -15.22
N SER A 176 3.48 25.64 -14.22
CA SER A 176 2.04 25.69 -13.93
C SER A 176 1.59 27.09 -13.51
N LEU A 177 2.37 27.79 -12.69
CA LEU A 177 2.06 29.16 -12.25
C LEU A 177 2.17 30.17 -13.39
N MET A 178 3.10 29.98 -14.34
CA MET A 178 3.21 30.82 -15.54
C MET A 178 1.91 30.84 -16.36
N TYR A 179 1.18 29.72 -16.38
CA TYR A 179 -0.08 29.56 -17.11
C TYR A 179 -1.31 29.44 -16.20
N SER A 180 -1.20 29.85 -14.94
CA SER A 180 -2.27 29.78 -13.93
C SER A 180 -3.48 30.66 -14.24
N TYR A 181 -3.34 31.63 -15.13
CA TYR A 181 -4.44 32.47 -15.62
C TYR A 181 -5.39 31.73 -16.57
N PHE A 182 -5.03 30.53 -17.04
CA PHE A 182 -5.88 29.74 -17.92
C PHE A 182 -7.04 29.12 -17.12
N PRO A 183 -8.31 29.41 -17.45
CA PRO A 183 -9.43 28.97 -16.63
C PRO A 183 -9.54 27.45 -16.51
N LEU A 184 -9.82 26.94 -15.30
CA LEU A 184 -10.08 25.51 -15.05
C LEU A 184 -11.08 24.91 -16.05
N GLN A 185 -12.19 25.61 -16.32
CA GLN A 185 -13.21 25.15 -17.28
C GLN A 185 -12.60 24.90 -18.68
N ARG A 186 -11.66 25.74 -19.13
CA ARG A 186 -10.98 25.53 -20.41
C ARG A 186 -10.03 24.34 -20.37
N ILE A 187 -9.33 24.11 -19.24
CA ILE A 187 -8.53 22.89 -19.03
C ILE A 187 -9.44 21.66 -19.18
N LEU A 188 -10.56 21.62 -18.47
CA LEU A 188 -11.49 20.49 -18.51
C LEU A 188 -12.08 20.26 -19.92
N THR A 189 -12.35 21.31 -20.70
CA THR A 189 -12.83 21.14 -22.08
C THR A 189 -11.81 20.48 -23.01
N GLN A 190 -10.52 20.52 -22.69
CA GLN A 190 -9.47 19.79 -23.44
C GLN A 190 -9.49 18.29 -23.16
N HIS A 191 -10.14 17.87 -22.06
CA HIS A 191 -10.24 16.49 -21.62
C HIS A 191 -11.72 16.09 -21.47
N PRO A 192 -12.49 16.00 -22.57
CA PRO A 192 -13.94 15.78 -22.53
C PRO A 192 -14.36 14.43 -21.94
N ASN A 193 -13.42 13.47 -21.84
CA ASN A 193 -13.65 12.19 -21.17
C ASN A 193 -13.60 12.30 -19.64
N ALA A 194 -13.06 13.39 -19.10
CA ALA A 194 -12.99 13.64 -17.67
C ALA A 194 -14.30 14.25 -17.17
N THR A 195 -15.18 13.41 -16.63
CA THR A 195 -16.52 13.84 -16.18
C THR A 195 -16.52 14.34 -14.73
N LYS A 196 -15.58 13.86 -13.90
CA LYS A 196 -15.41 14.23 -12.51
C LYS A 196 -13.91 14.34 -12.22
N PRO A 197 -13.29 15.50 -12.49
CA PRO A 197 -11.85 15.68 -12.33
C PRO A 197 -11.44 15.45 -10.87
N ALA A 198 -10.84 14.30 -10.62
CA ALA A 198 -10.50 13.78 -9.31
C ALA A 198 -9.35 14.55 -8.63
N PHE A 199 -8.52 15.25 -9.40
CA PHE A 199 -7.50 16.14 -8.83
C PHE A 199 -8.12 17.28 -8.01
N LEU A 200 -9.40 17.63 -8.23
CA LEU A 200 -10.11 18.58 -7.38
C LEU A 200 -10.43 18.01 -6.00
N ASP A 201 -10.37 16.70 -5.79
CA ASP A 201 -10.73 16.08 -4.52
C ASP A 201 -9.61 16.20 -3.49
N THR A 202 -8.36 16.26 -3.96
CA THR A 202 -7.16 16.36 -3.13
C THR A 202 -6.38 17.62 -3.50
N SER A 203 -6.20 18.55 -2.56
CA SER A 203 -5.54 19.81 -2.83
C SER A 203 -4.38 20.16 -1.89
N PHE A 204 -3.43 20.91 -2.43
CA PHE A 204 -2.33 21.52 -1.70
C PHE A 204 -2.51 23.04 -1.62
N GLU A 205 -2.25 23.60 -0.44
CA GLU A 205 -2.25 25.04 -0.21
C GLU A 205 -1.00 25.46 0.57
N PHE A 206 -0.40 26.57 0.17
CA PHE A 206 0.71 27.19 0.88
C PHE A 206 0.39 28.66 1.16
N GLN A 207 0.60 29.10 2.40
CA GLN A 207 0.28 30.47 2.82
C GLN A 207 1.39 31.05 3.68
N SER A 208 1.92 32.21 3.29
CA SER A 208 2.83 33.01 4.11
C SER A 208 2.09 34.18 4.73
N HIS A 209 2.33 34.48 6.01
CA HIS A 209 1.68 35.58 6.72
C HIS A 209 2.63 36.26 7.71
N THR A 210 2.36 37.53 8.03
CA THR A 210 3.00 38.26 9.13
C THR A 210 1.99 38.44 10.27
N CYS A 211 2.39 38.13 11.50
CA CYS A 211 1.60 38.19 12.74
C CYS A 211 1.52 39.59 13.39
N LYS A 212 2.20 40.62 12.88
CA LYS A 212 2.20 42.00 13.46
C LYS A 212 0.81 42.64 13.62
N THR A 213 -0.19 42.16 12.89
CA THR A 213 -1.60 42.30 13.24
C THR A 213 -2.08 40.89 13.51
N GLY A 214 -2.62 40.59 14.69
CA GLY A 214 -3.16 39.26 14.98
C GLY A 214 -4.04 38.81 13.81
N ARG A 215 -4.04 37.50 13.45
CA ARG A 215 -4.58 36.90 12.20
C ARG A 215 -5.93 37.42 11.68
N ASN A 216 -6.68 38.14 12.51
CA ASN A 216 -8.01 38.65 12.29
C ASN A 216 -8.19 40.11 12.74
N GLU A 217 -7.15 40.80 13.16
CA GLU A 217 -7.26 42.10 13.82
C GLU A 217 -7.06 43.22 12.82
N VAL A 218 -8.15 43.91 12.51
CA VAL A 218 -8.15 45.13 11.71
C VAL A 218 -8.45 46.28 12.64
N MET A 219 -7.54 47.24 12.74
CA MET A 219 -7.84 48.53 13.37
C MET A 219 -8.63 49.36 12.37
N ILE A 220 -9.82 49.84 12.73
CA ILE A 220 -10.61 50.79 11.95
C ILE A 220 -10.80 52.04 12.80
N GLY A 221 -10.08 53.11 12.46
CA GLY A 221 -9.93 54.27 13.34
C GLY A 221 -9.36 53.88 14.71
N ASN A 222 -10.12 54.14 15.79
CA ASN A 222 -9.77 53.72 17.17
C ASN A 222 -10.38 52.38 17.58
N ALA A 223 -11.20 51.75 16.72
CA ALA A 223 -11.86 50.50 17.01
C ALA A 223 -11.01 49.31 16.56
N ARG A 224 -10.83 48.35 17.46
CA ARG A 224 -10.19 47.06 17.14
C ARG A 224 -11.28 46.09 16.69
N LEU A 225 -11.28 45.75 15.41
CA LEU A 225 -12.12 44.67 14.88
C LEU A 225 -11.31 43.39 14.89
N VAL A 226 -11.89 42.34 15.45
CA VAL A 226 -11.36 40.99 15.33
C VAL A 226 -12.31 40.23 14.41
N ALA A 227 -11.86 39.91 13.20
CA ALA A 227 -12.51 39.01 12.29
C ALA A 227 -12.64 37.64 12.97
N ALA A 228 -13.76 37.38 13.63
CA ALA A 228 -14.09 36.02 14.01
C ALA A 228 -14.56 35.32 12.74
N PRO A 229 -13.82 34.36 12.16
CA PRO A 229 -14.41 33.54 11.12
C PRO A 229 -15.65 32.91 11.73
N ILE A 230 -16.81 33.18 11.13
CA ILE A 230 -17.99 32.37 11.38
C ILE A 230 -17.69 31.03 10.69
N SER A 231 -16.88 30.20 11.34
CA SER A 231 -16.85 28.79 11.00
C SER A 231 -18.26 28.32 11.29
N LEU A 232 -19.03 28.02 10.24
CA LEU A 232 -20.25 27.25 10.34
C LEU A 232 -19.86 25.89 10.90
N LYS A 233 -19.64 25.81 12.23
CA LYS A 233 -19.36 24.58 12.94
C LYS A 233 -20.67 23.82 12.90
N ILE A 234 -20.73 22.85 12.00
CA ILE A 234 -21.91 22.03 11.79
C ILE A 234 -22.21 21.27 13.09
N HIS A 235 -21.16 20.71 13.71
CA HIS A 235 -21.15 20.17 15.08
C HIS A 235 -19.82 20.46 15.80
N ALA A 236 -19.73 20.11 17.08
CA ALA A 236 -18.50 20.22 17.86
C ALA A 236 -17.33 19.48 17.18
N GLY A 237 -16.25 20.20 16.90
CA GLY A 237 -15.06 19.65 16.23
C GLY A 237 -15.23 19.38 14.73
N GLU A 238 -16.28 19.89 14.09
CA GLU A 238 -16.47 19.81 12.63
C GLU A 238 -16.21 21.15 11.97
N ILE A 239 -15.70 21.09 10.73
CA ILE A 239 -15.53 22.22 9.83
C ILE A 239 -16.35 21.99 8.56
N MET A 240 -16.53 23.04 7.77
CA MET A 240 -16.97 22.88 6.39
C MET A 240 -15.78 22.44 5.52
N SER A 241 -15.93 21.35 4.78
CA SER A 241 -14.95 20.89 3.79
C SER A 241 -15.56 20.93 2.39
N LYS A 242 -14.88 21.61 1.46
CA LYS A 242 -15.26 21.68 0.05
C LYS A 242 -14.63 20.53 -0.77
N PHE A 243 -13.54 19.99 -0.26
CA PHE A 243 -12.72 18.95 -0.88
C PHE A 243 -12.69 17.70 0.01
N ASP A 244 -12.17 16.61 -0.52
CA ASP A 244 -12.06 15.36 0.22
C ASP A 244 -10.86 15.37 1.15
N PHE A 245 -9.77 15.95 0.68
CA PHE A 245 -8.53 16.07 1.41
C PHE A 245 -7.80 17.36 1.03
N VAL A 246 -7.47 18.19 2.02
CA VAL A 246 -6.67 19.41 1.82
C VAL A 246 -5.52 19.40 2.80
N LEU A 247 -4.31 19.61 2.28
CA LEU A 247 -3.14 19.86 3.09
C LEU A 247 -2.71 21.31 2.91
N THR A 248 -2.75 22.08 3.99
CA THR A 248 -2.33 23.48 4.02
C THR A 248 -1.07 23.60 4.87
N ILE A 249 0.01 24.13 4.29
CA ILE A 249 1.21 24.53 5.04
C ILE A 249 1.22 26.05 5.19
N GLN A 250 1.44 26.50 6.42
CA GLN A 250 1.51 27.92 6.76
C GLN A 250 2.92 28.28 7.22
N HIS A 251 3.44 29.38 6.70
CA HIS A 251 4.72 29.99 7.10
C HIS A 251 4.44 31.32 7.82
N ASP A 252 4.84 31.41 9.08
CA ASP A 252 4.83 32.66 9.84
C ASP A 252 6.16 33.39 9.62
N LEU A 253 6.13 34.50 8.88
CA LEU A 253 7.29 35.28 8.50
C LEU A 253 7.89 36.10 9.65
N ASP A 254 7.20 36.25 10.79
CA ASP A 254 7.75 36.94 11.95
C ASP A 254 8.55 35.99 12.85
N THR A 255 8.17 34.70 12.87
CA THR A 255 8.82 33.67 13.71
C THR A 255 9.66 32.68 12.90
N ASP A 256 9.57 32.71 11.57
CA ASP A 256 10.16 31.73 10.66
C ASP A 256 9.70 30.28 10.96
N GLN A 257 8.51 30.14 11.56
CA GLN A 257 7.93 28.83 11.92
C GLN A 257 6.91 28.35 10.91
N PHE A 258 6.86 27.02 10.74
CA PHE A 258 5.88 26.35 9.88
C PHE A 258 4.88 25.54 10.69
N SER A 259 3.66 25.49 10.18
CA SER A 259 2.61 24.60 10.66
C SER A 259 1.88 23.96 9.49
N CYS A 260 1.25 22.82 9.75
CA CYS A 260 0.42 22.13 8.77
C CYS A 260 -0.97 21.90 9.34
N THR A 261 -1.98 22.11 8.50
CA THR A 261 -3.37 21.76 8.75
C THR A 261 -3.84 20.79 7.68
N ILE A 262 -4.43 19.68 8.11
CA ILE A 262 -5.07 18.70 7.24
C ILE A 262 -6.58 18.76 7.48
N ASN A 263 -7.32 19.04 6.41
CA ASN A 263 -8.78 18.99 6.39
C ASN A 263 -9.22 17.77 5.60
N ALA A 264 -10.07 16.94 6.20
CA ALA A 264 -10.56 15.72 5.58
C ALA A 264 -12.10 15.66 5.64
N SER A 265 -12.73 15.20 4.56
CA SER A 265 -14.18 15.01 4.51
C SER A 265 -14.63 13.85 5.40
N LEU A 266 -15.61 14.10 6.28
CA LEU A 266 -16.22 13.07 7.12
C LEU A 266 -17.12 12.10 6.33
N ASP A 267 -17.40 12.40 5.06
CA ASP A 267 -18.08 11.47 4.17
C ASP A 267 -17.18 10.30 3.78
N LEU A 268 -15.85 10.46 3.88
CA LEU A 268 -14.85 9.47 3.45
C LEU A 268 -13.95 8.98 4.59
N PHE A 269 -13.61 9.87 5.53
CA PHE A 269 -12.65 9.60 6.59
C PHE A 269 -13.31 9.65 7.97
N ASP A 270 -12.94 8.69 8.81
CA ASP A 270 -13.12 8.78 10.25
C ASP A 270 -12.13 9.77 10.85
N ARG A 271 -12.55 10.41 11.96
CA ARG A 271 -11.69 11.34 12.71
C ARG A 271 -10.36 10.69 13.12
N LYS A 272 -10.41 9.41 13.50
CA LYS A 272 -9.21 8.65 13.89
C LYS A 272 -8.24 8.49 12.72
N THR A 273 -8.75 8.11 11.56
CA THR A 273 -7.97 7.94 10.32
C THR A 273 -7.35 9.27 9.89
N ALA A 274 -8.14 10.34 9.82
CA ALA A 274 -7.63 11.68 9.49
C ALA A 274 -6.54 12.17 10.48
N ASN A 275 -6.72 11.93 11.79
CA ASN A 275 -5.70 12.25 12.78
C ASN A 275 -4.42 11.43 12.58
N MET A 276 -4.55 10.12 12.30
CA MET A 276 -3.40 9.27 12.01
C MET A 276 -2.66 9.75 10.77
N ILE A 277 -3.35 10.14 9.70
CA ILE A 277 -2.75 10.72 8.49
C ILE A 277 -1.92 11.96 8.85
N ALA A 278 -2.43 12.87 9.70
CA ALA A 278 -1.67 14.03 10.17
C ALA A 278 -0.40 13.63 10.96
N GLN A 279 -0.51 12.65 11.87
CA GLN A 279 0.64 12.13 12.60
C GLN A 279 1.69 11.49 11.68
N ARG A 280 1.24 10.79 10.63
CA ARG A 280 2.13 10.19 9.62
C ARG A 280 2.88 11.27 8.84
N PHE A 281 2.22 12.34 8.43
CA PHE A 281 2.88 13.44 7.72
C PHE A 281 3.91 14.13 8.62
N HIS A 282 3.58 14.42 9.88
CA HIS A 282 4.53 14.98 10.84
C HIS A 282 5.75 14.05 11.06
N SER A 283 5.52 12.74 11.24
CA SER A 283 6.60 11.77 11.41
C SER A 283 7.49 11.62 10.16
N MET A 284 6.92 11.83 8.97
CA MET A 284 7.68 11.85 7.72
C MET A 284 8.54 13.12 7.61
N LEU A 285 8.02 14.29 8.01
CA LEU A 285 8.82 15.52 8.07
C LEU A 285 9.99 15.39 9.05
N GLN A 286 9.77 14.76 10.21
CA GLN A 286 10.85 14.43 11.15
C GLN A 286 11.92 13.53 10.49
N GLN A 287 11.52 12.57 9.66
CA GLN A 287 12.45 11.72 8.89
C GLN A 287 13.12 12.45 7.71
N LEU A 288 12.64 13.61 7.29
CA LEU A 288 13.27 14.39 6.24
C LEU A 288 14.29 15.38 6.81
N PHE A 289 13.96 16.01 7.93
CA PHE A 289 14.71 17.17 8.44
C PHE A 289 15.46 16.92 9.77
N ASN A 290 14.99 16.05 10.67
CA ASN A 290 15.55 15.93 12.03
C ASN A 290 16.83 15.06 12.13
N VAL A 291 17.19 14.29 11.10
CA VAL A 291 18.25 13.27 11.21
C VAL A 291 19.28 13.40 10.09
N THR A 292 20.11 14.44 10.18
CA THR A 292 21.33 14.67 9.40
C THR A 292 21.13 14.85 7.87
N HIS A 293 21.89 15.75 7.24
CA HIS A 293 21.86 15.99 5.77
C HIS A 293 22.04 14.74 4.88
N VAL A 294 22.48 13.59 5.44
CA VAL A 294 22.62 12.31 4.74
C VAL A 294 21.26 11.73 4.29
N GLN A 295 20.16 12.00 5.00
CA GLN A 295 18.84 11.47 4.64
C GLN A 295 18.25 12.07 3.37
N MET A 296 18.70 13.27 2.99
CA MET A 296 18.25 13.93 1.75
C MET A 296 18.72 13.22 0.47
N LYS A 297 19.68 12.29 0.59
CA LYS A 297 20.16 11.44 -0.52
C LYS A 297 19.44 10.10 -0.61
N LYS A 298 18.59 9.77 0.38
CA LYS A 298 17.84 8.51 0.36
C LYS A 298 16.79 8.55 -0.75
N PRO A 299 16.55 7.40 -1.41
CA PRO A 299 15.49 7.30 -2.38
C PRO A 299 14.12 7.42 -1.71
N ILE A 300 13.15 7.99 -2.43
CA ILE A 300 11.79 8.23 -1.93
C ILE A 300 11.13 6.94 -1.40
N TYR A 301 11.39 5.79 -2.03
CA TYR A 301 10.82 4.52 -1.59
C TYR A 301 11.30 4.07 -0.19
N GLU A 302 12.35 4.64 0.39
CA GLU A 302 12.80 4.28 1.75
C GLU A 302 12.05 5.00 2.86
N PHE A 303 11.33 6.09 2.58
CA PHE A 303 10.57 6.79 3.62
C PHE A 303 9.44 5.91 4.17
N SER A 304 9.23 5.98 5.49
CA SER A 304 8.23 5.17 6.17
C SER A 304 7.17 6.08 6.78
N LEU A 305 5.89 5.79 6.52
CA LEU A 305 4.80 6.41 7.25
C LEU A 305 4.42 5.64 8.52
N ILE A 306 5.11 4.55 8.86
CA ILE A 306 4.79 3.73 10.04
C ILE A 306 5.14 4.50 11.30
N LEU A 307 4.14 4.70 12.16
CA LEU A 307 4.30 5.41 13.43
C LEU A 307 5.12 4.57 14.43
N PRO A 308 5.80 5.20 15.40
CA PRO A 308 6.60 4.48 16.39
C PRO A 308 5.85 3.34 17.11
N ASP A 309 4.61 3.59 17.54
CA ASP A 309 3.78 2.60 18.23
C ASP A 309 3.41 1.41 17.33
N GLU A 310 3.19 1.66 16.04
CA GLU A 310 2.92 0.62 15.05
C GLU A 310 4.15 -0.27 14.83
N LYS A 311 5.37 0.32 14.84
CA LYS A 311 6.61 -0.47 14.77
C LYS A 311 6.76 -1.40 15.98
N VAL A 312 6.35 -0.95 17.17
CA VAL A 312 6.35 -1.80 18.38
C VAL A 312 5.33 -2.92 18.23
N LEU A 313 4.12 -2.62 17.78
CA LEU A 313 3.07 -3.61 17.56
C LEU A 313 3.48 -4.68 16.52
N MET A 314 4.07 -4.27 15.40
CA MET A 314 4.59 -5.19 14.38
C MET A 314 5.66 -6.12 14.96
N LYS A 315 6.58 -5.60 15.78
CA LYS A 315 7.58 -6.42 16.46
C LYS A 315 6.94 -7.42 17.43
N SER A 316 5.92 -7.02 18.19
CA SER A 316 5.25 -7.92 19.12
C SER A 316 4.47 -9.02 18.40
N MET A 317 3.82 -8.72 17.26
CA MET A 317 3.12 -9.73 16.46
C MET A 317 4.09 -10.76 15.84
N ASN A 318 5.31 -10.34 15.49
CA ASN A 318 6.33 -11.21 14.93
C ASN A 318 7.20 -11.93 15.98
N ASN A 319 6.90 -11.78 17.28
CA ASN A 319 7.65 -12.45 18.34
C ASN A 319 7.16 -13.90 18.55
N THR A 320 7.29 -14.73 17.50
CA THR A 320 6.81 -16.11 17.45
C THR A 320 7.92 -17.14 17.69
N GLN A 321 9.09 -16.71 18.17
CA GLN A 321 10.21 -17.61 18.48
C GLN A 321 9.88 -18.46 19.71
N LEU A 322 9.53 -19.72 19.47
CA LEU A 322 9.42 -20.73 20.51
C LEU A 322 10.65 -21.63 20.46
N LEU A 323 11.24 -21.93 21.61
CA LEU A 323 12.26 -22.95 21.75
C LEU A 323 11.57 -24.31 21.58
N PHE A 324 11.56 -24.83 20.37
CA PHE A 324 11.18 -26.21 20.13
C PHE A 324 12.32 -27.13 20.62
N PRO A 325 12.01 -28.26 21.29
CA PRO A 325 13.01 -29.29 21.54
C PRO A 325 13.66 -29.71 20.23
N SER A 326 14.90 -30.21 20.30
CA SER A 326 15.71 -30.65 19.16
C SER A 326 14.83 -31.29 18.08
N ALA A 327 14.81 -30.68 16.89
CA ALA A 327 13.99 -31.14 15.78
C ALA A 327 14.26 -32.62 15.51
N SER A 328 13.20 -33.42 15.42
CA SER A 328 13.27 -34.83 15.04
C SER A 328 12.30 -35.14 13.92
N CYS A 329 12.61 -36.16 13.12
CA CYS A 329 11.73 -36.59 12.05
C CYS A 329 10.43 -37.19 12.61
N ILE A 330 9.33 -37.08 11.86
CA ILE A 330 8.01 -37.57 12.27
C ILE A 330 8.04 -39.09 12.47
N HIS A 331 8.70 -39.84 11.58
CA HIS A 331 8.84 -41.29 11.70
C HIS A 331 9.60 -41.71 12.99
N ASP A 332 10.58 -40.92 13.44
CA ASP A 332 11.28 -41.20 14.70
C ASP A 332 10.40 -41.00 15.93
N GLU A 333 9.55 -39.97 15.92
CA GLU A 333 8.58 -39.75 17.00
C GLU A 333 7.49 -40.82 16.97
N PHE A 334 7.07 -41.26 15.78
CA PHE A 334 6.15 -42.38 15.63
C PHE A 334 6.74 -43.66 16.23
N VAL A 335 7.97 -44.05 15.88
CA VAL A 335 8.63 -45.23 16.46
C VAL A 335 8.75 -45.10 17.97
N ARG A 336 9.12 -43.92 18.50
CA ARG A 336 9.13 -43.66 19.95
C ARG A 336 7.76 -43.86 20.58
N GLN A 337 6.68 -43.46 19.92
CA GLN A 337 5.33 -43.65 20.40
C GLN A 337 4.90 -45.13 20.36
N VAL A 338 5.28 -45.87 19.33
CA VAL A 338 5.03 -47.32 19.23
C VAL A 338 5.68 -48.06 20.40
N MET A 339 6.93 -47.71 20.74
CA MET A 339 7.63 -48.33 21.87
C MET A 339 6.97 -48.04 23.21
N LYS A 340 6.32 -46.87 23.37
CA LYS A 340 5.60 -46.51 24.60
C LYS A 340 4.23 -47.19 24.72
N GLN A 341 3.50 -47.34 23.62
CA GLN A 341 2.09 -47.76 23.63
C GLN A 341 1.77 -48.71 22.47
N PRO A 342 2.41 -49.88 22.37
CA PRO A 342 2.36 -50.73 21.17
C PRO A 342 0.95 -51.24 20.87
N GLN A 343 0.19 -51.63 21.91
CA GLN A 343 -1.12 -52.27 21.79
C GLN A 343 -2.29 -51.28 21.68
N LYS A 344 -2.04 -49.96 21.65
CA LYS A 344 -3.11 -48.99 21.44
C LYS A 344 -3.42 -48.86 19.96
N ILE A 345 -4.69 -48.61 19.64
CA ILE A 345 -5.13 -48.29 18.28
C ILE A 345 -4.40 -47.02 17.81
N ALA A 346 -3.75 -47.11 16.66
CA ALA A 346 -3.04 -46.02 15.99
C ALA A 346 -3.84 -45.44 14.82
N VAL A 347 -4.50 -46.31 14.05
CA VAL A 347 -5.36 -45.93 12.92
C VAL A 347 -6.61 -46.80 12.91
N GLU A 348 -7.75 -46.18 12.59
CA GLU A 348 -9.05 -46.83 12.48
C GLU A 348 -9.80 -46.24 11.28
N LEU A 349 -10.44 -47.12 10.51
CA LEU A 349 -11.31 -46.76 9.41
C LEU A 349 -12.45 -47.79 9.33
N ASP A 350 -13.67 -47.33 9.54
CA ASP A 350 -14.86 -48.18 9.62
C ASP A 350 -14.67 -49.31 10.66
N ASP A 351 -14.78 -50.57 10.25
CA ASP A 351 -14.61 -51.75 11.13
C ASP A 351 -13.16 -52.26 11.21
N GLN A 352 -12.22 -51.58 10.54
CA GLN A 352 -10.81 -51.95 10.54
C GLN A 352 -10.00 -51.05 11.46
N SER A 353 -9.11 -51.64 12.25
CA SER A 353 -8.16 -50.89 13.09
C SER A 353 -6.81 -51.57 13.12
N LEU A 354 -5.76 -50.78 13.27
CA LEU A 354 -4.41 -51.26 13.55
C LEU A 354 -3.90 -50.61 14.83
N THR A 355 -3.28 -51.42 15.67
CA THR A 355 -2.48 -50.95 16.80
C THR A 355 -1.19 -50.29 16.32
N TYR A 356 -0.52 -49.54 17.20
CA TYR A 356 0.79 -48.95 16.90
C TYR A 356 1.82 -49.99 16.44
N SER A 357 1.86 -51.18 17.06
CA SER A 357 2.77 -52.24 16.65
C SER A 357 2.44 -52.82 15.28
N GLU A 358 1.15 -53.02 14.97
CA GLU A 358 0.73 -53.55 13.67
C GLU A 358 0.96 -52.52 12.56
N LEU A 359 0.66 -51.24 12.80
CA LEU A 359 0.94 -50.18 11.85
C LEU A 359 2.44 -50.05 11.58
N LEU A 360 3.29 -50.11 12.61
CA LEU A 360 4.74 -50.06 12.44
C LEU A 360 5.23 -51.23 11.58
N TYR A 361 4.74 -52.44 11.82
CA TYR A 361 5.09 -53.61 11.03
C TYR A 361 4.80 -53.40 9.54
N TYR A 362 3.58 -53.02 9.17
CA TYR A 362 3.22 -52.80 7.77
C TYR A 362 3.98 -51.63 7.14
N VAL A 363 4.23 -50.56 7.90
CA VAL A 363 5.07 -49.43 7.45
C VAL A 363 6.49 -49.89 7.16
N GLN A 364 7.09 -50.71 8.01
CA GLN A 364 8.45 -51.21 7.82
C GLN A 364 8.55 -52.20 6.64
N VAL A 365 7.55 -53.08 6.47
CA VAL A 365 7.45 -54.01 5.33
C VAL A 365 7.43 -53.22 4.01
N LEU A 366 6.54 -52.23 3.91
CA LEU A 366 6.47 -51.41 2.69
C LEU A 366 7.75 -50.57 2.50
N SER A 367 8.33 -50.04 3.58
CA SER A 367 9.60 -49.29 3.53
C SER A 367 10.75 -50.13 2.98
N LEU A 368 10.88 -51.38 3.41
CA LEU A 368 11.88 -52.30 2.92
C LEU A 368 11.66 -52.66 1.45
N ASN A 369 10.41 -52.87 1.04
CA ASN A 369 10.09 -53.11 -0.36
C ASN A 369 10.50 -51.91 -1.24
N LEU A 370 10.21 -50.69 -0.80
CA LEU A 370 10.62 -49.47 -1.49
C LEU A 370 12.14 -49.34 -1.62
N LEU A 371 12.89 -49.67 -0.57
CA LEU A 371 14.36 -49.63 -0.59
C LEU A 371 14.99 -50.72 -1.45
N ASN A 372 14.52 -51.96 -1.31
CA ASN A 372 15.20 -53.13 -1.86
C ASN A 372 14.73 -53.46 -3.27
N GLU A 373 13.41 -53.44 -3.51
CA GLU A 373 12.82 -53.84 -4.79
C GLU A 373 12.61 -52.64 -5.72
N GLN A 374 12.22 -51.48 -5.18
CA GLN A 374 12.01 -50.26 -5.97
C GLN A 374 13.23 -49.32 -6.00
N CYS A 375 14.29 -49.64 -5.23
CA CYS A 375 15.53 -48.86 -5.16
C CYS A 375 15.35 -47.37 -4.83
N VAL A 376 14.32 -47.02 -4.06
CA VAL A 376 14.06 -45.63 -3.62
C VAL A 376 15.21 -45.17 -2.71
N ILE A 377 15.74 -43.97 -2.95
CA ILE A 377 16.73 -43.33 -2.09
C ILE A 377 16.19 -42.06 -1.44
N VAL A 378 16.90 -41.56 -0.43
CA VAL A 378 16.53 -40.32 0.27
C VAL A 378 16.41 -39.16 -0.72
N GLY A 379 15.27 -38.47 -0.70
CA GLY A 379 14.96 -37.35 -1.59
C GLY A 379 14.20 -37.73 -2.86
N ASP A 380 14.04 -39.02 -3.18
CA ASP A 380 13.22 -39.44 -4.31
C ASP A 380 11.75 -39.14 -4.05
N ILE A 381 11.07 -38.57 -5.05
CA ILE A 381 9.63 -38.32 -4.97
C ILE A 381 8.89 -39.62 -5.26
N VAL A 382 8.11 -40.08 -4.28
CA VAL A 382 7.22 -41.23 -4.42
C VAL A 382 5.78 -40.73 -4.44
N CYS A 383 5.12 -40.94 -5.58
CA CYS A 383 3.73 -40.53 -5.72
C CYS A 383 2.80 -41.55 -5.11
N GLN A 384 1.69 -41.09 -4.53
CA GLN A 384 0.68 -41.97 -3.98
C GLN A 384 -0.69 -41.64 -4.55
N PHE A 385 -1.23 -42.56 -5.34
CA PHE A 385 -2.55 -42.50 -5.95
C PHE A 385 -3.47 -43.55 -5.31
N VAL A 386 -3.91 -43.23 -4.09
CA VAL A 386 -4.67 -44.12 -3.22
C VAL A 386 -5.85 -43.33 -2.65
N GLU A 387 -7.02 -43.95 -2.58
CA GLU A 387 -8.18 -43.34 -1.89
C GLU A 387 -7.99 -43.39 -0.37
N ARG A 388 -8.93 -42.82 0.38
CA ARG A 388 -8.86 -42.85 1.85
C ARG A 388 -8.95 -44.31 2.34
N SER A 389 -7.85 -44.83 2.87
CA SER A 389 -7.71 -46.21 3.36
C SER A 389 -6.62 -46.30 4.44
N ILE A 390 -6.55 -47.42 5.18
CA ILE A 390 -5.42 -47.69 6.07
C ILE A 390 -4.11 -47.77 5.27
N SER A 391 -4.14 -48.35 4.07
CA SER A 391 -3.02 -48.41 3.13
C SER A 391 -2.50 -47.03 2.74
N MET A 392 -3.37 -46.01 2.74
CA MET A 392 -2.95 -44.61 2.50
C MET A 392 -1.98 -44.12 3.59
N VAL A 393 -2.29 -44.40 4.86
CA VAL A 393 -1.45 -44.03 6.00
C VAL A 393 -0.14 -44.81 5.98
N ILE A 394 -0.21 -46.13 5.69
CA ILE A 394 0.98 -46.99 5.57
C ILE A 394 1.91 -46.47 4.47
N GLY A 395 1.38 -46.14 3.29
CA GLY A 395 2.14 -45.59 2.17
C GLY A 395 2.87 -44.30 2.53
N MET A 396 2.16 -43.34 3.12
CA MET A 396 2.73 -42.05 3.52
C MET A 396 3.87 -42.23 4.52
N MET A 397 3.65 -43.02 5.56
CA MET A 397 4.66 -43.24 6.61
C MET A 397 5.85 -44.07 6.12
N ALA A 398 5.63 -45.03 5.22
CA ALA A 398 6.70 -45.83 4.65
C ALA A 398 7.63 -45.00 3.76
N ILE A 399 7.05 -44.10 2.95
CA ILE A 399 7.81 -43.14 2.14
C ILE A 399 8.67 -42.24 3.05
N GLU A 400 8.06 -41.68 4.11
CA GLU A 400 8.76 -40.81 5.06
C GLU A 400 9.86 -41.54 5.84
N MET A 401 9.65 -42.82 6.21
CA MET A 401 10.60 -43.62 6.99
C MET A 401 11.92 -43.86 6.25
N ILE A 402 11.89 -43.88 4.92
CA ILE A 402 13.08 -44.06 4.08
C ILE A 402 13.61 -42.74 3.51
N GLY A 403 13.06 -41.62 3.96
CA GLY A 403 13.43 -40.27 3.51
C GLY A 403 12.99 -39.95 2.08
N GLY A 404 12.02 -40.70 1.54
CA GLY A 404 11.35 -40.34 0.30
C GLY A 404 10.43 -39.13 0.48
N VAL A 405 10.18 -38.42 -0.60
CA VAL A 405 9.30 -37.24 -0.62
C VAL A 405 7.89 -37.70 -1.00
N TYR A 406 6.96 -37.63 -0.04
CA TYR A 406 5.57 -38.02 -0.27
C TYR A 406 4.86 -37.03 -1.21
N CYS A 407 4.32 -37.53 -2.33
CA CYS A 407 3.53 -36.71 -3.25
C CYS A 407 2.11 -37.29 -3.45
N PRO A 408 1.07 -36.72 -2.81
CA PRO A 408 -0.29 -37.20 -2.99
C PRO A 408 -0.83 -36.85 -4.38
N LEU A 409 -1.43 -37.83 -5.05
CA LEU A 409 -2.16 -37.66 -6.30
C LEU A 409 -3.65 -37.84 -6.06
N SER A 410 -4.45 -36.87 -6.49
CA SER A 410 -5.91 -36.88 -6.35
C SER A 410 -6.55 -37.99 -7.22
N PRO A 411 -7.30 -38.94 -6.63
CA PRO A 411 -8.04 -39.97 -7.38
C PRO A 411 -9.08 -39.43 -8.36
N ARG A 412 -9.54 -38.19 -8.11
CA ARG A 412 -10.53 -37.46 -8.91
C ARG A 412 -9.93 -36.81 -10.15
N ASP A 413 -8.61 -36.70 -10.22
CA ASP A 413 -7.95 -36.03 -11.34
C ASP A 413 -8.03 -36.91 -12.60
N PRO A 414 -8.33 -36.31 -13.78
CA PRO A 414 -8.37 -37.06 -15.01
C PRO A 414 -6.97 -37.57 -15.39
N LYS A 415 -6.90 -38.70 -16.12
CA LYS A 415 -5.64 -39.36 -16.46
C LYS A 415 -4.58 -38.43 -17.07
N HIS A 416 -4.98 -37.53 -17.97
CA HIS A 416 -4.04 -36.61 -18.62
C HIS A 416 -3.37 -35.66 -17.62
N ARG A 417 -4.12 -35.20 -16.61
CA ARG A 417 -3.61 -34.33 -15.55
C ARG A 417 -2.60 -35.09 -14.70
N LEU A 418 -2.93 -36.31 -14.26
CA LEU A 418 -2.02 -37.17 -13.50
C LEU A 418 -0.70 -37.42 -14.24
N HIS A 419 -0.75 -37.69 -15.55
CA HIS A 419 0.46 -37.86 -16.37
C HIS A 419 1.30 -36.58 -16.43
N ALA A 420 0.66 -35.43 -16.61
CA ALA A 420 1.36 -34.14 -16.62
C ALA A 420 2.02 -33.84 -15.27
N LEU A 421 1.34 -34.12 -14.15
CA LEU A 421 1.91 -33.96 -12.80
C LEU A 421 3.14 -34.86 -12.62
N LEU A 422 3.02 -36.15 -12.97
CA LEU A 422 4.10 -37.12 -12.84
C LEU A 422 5.32 -36.77 -13.71
N GLN A 423 5.09 -36.30 -14.94
CA GLN A 423 6.16 -35.81 -15.82
C GLN A 423 6.86 -34.58 -15.23
N GLN A 424 6.11 -33.66 -14.63
CA GLN A 424 6.66 -32.43 -14.05
C GLN A 424 7.59 -32.71 -12.87
N ILE A 425 7.25 -33.65 -12.00
CA ILE A 425 8.05 -34.04 -10.82
C ILE A 425 9.09 -35.12 -11.12
N GLN A 426 9.12 -35.64 -12.36
CA GLN A 426 10.04 -36.70 -12.80
C GLN A 426 10.03 -37.93 -11.88
N SER A 427 8.88 -38.22 -11.25
CA SER A 427 8.72 -39.39 -10.39
C SER A 427 8.42 -40.63 -11.24
N GLY A 428 9.24 -41.66 -11.09
CA GLY A 428 9.08 -42.94 -11.79
C GLY A 428 8.15 -43.94 -11.08
N LEU A 429 7.83 -43.71 -9.80
CA LEU A 429 7.14 -44.66 -8.93
C LEU A 429 5.82 -44.07 -8.37
N VAL A 430 4.75 -44.83 -8.51
CA VAL A 430 3.41 -44.51 -7.98
C VAL A 430 2.88 -45.65 -7.15
N LEU A 431 2.61 -45.39 -5.87
CA LEU A 431 1.85 -46.28 -5.00
C LEU A 431 0.37 -46.22 -5.34
N VAL A 432 -0.26 -47.39 -5.46
CA VAL A 432 -1.67 -47.54 -5.90
C VAL A 432 -2.35 -48.65 -5.11
N HIS A 433 -3.67 -48.78 -5.28
CA HIS A 433 -4.40 -50.02 -4.98
C HIS A 433 -4.45 -50.91 -6.23
N TYR A 434 -4.66 -52.22 -6.04
CA TYR A 434 -4.81 -53.20 -7.12
C TYR A 434 -5.74 -52.72 -8.26
N LEU A 435 -6.91 -52.22 -7.90
CA LEU A 435 -7.94 -51.79 -8.86
C LEU A 435 -7.54 -50.56 -9.68
N THR A 436 -6.65 -49.71 -9.15
CA THR A 436 -6.21 -48.47 -9.81
C THR A 436 -4.87 -48.61 -10.54
N LYS A 437 -4.17 -49.75 -10.37
CA LYS A 437 -2.89 -50.06 -11.04
C LYS A 437 -2.91 -49.86 -12.55
N ASN A 438 -4.03 -50.20 -13.20
CA ASN A 438 -4.20 -50.06 -14.65
C ASN A 438 -4.20 -48.60 -15.16
N LYS A 439 -4.28 -47.59 -14.28
CA LYS A 439 -4.25 -46.18 -14.71
C LYS A 439 -2.86 -45.68 -15.12
N PHE A 440 -1.78 -46.40 -14.78
CA PHE A 440 -0.39 -45.96 -14.96
C PHE A 440 0.50 -46.91 -15.81
N LYS A 441 -0.08 -47.97 -16.39
CA LYS A 441 0.61 -49.11 -17.02
C LYS A 441 1.64 -48.79 -18.12
N ASP A 442 1.55 -47.63 -18.77
CA ASP A 442 2.29 -47.39 -20.01
C ASP A 442 3.57 -46.55 -19.81
N ASN A 443 3.74 -45.86 -18.68
CA ASN A 443 4.85 -44.90 -18.49
C ASN A 443 5.48 -44.84 -17.09
N PHE A 444 4.89 -45.52 -16.09
CA PHE A 444 5.34 -45.41 -14.69
C PHE A 444 5.33 -46.77 -13.99
N ILE A 445 6.19 -46.94 -13.01
CA ILE A 445 6.19 -48.11 -12.12
C ILE A 445 5.04 -47.91 -11.13
N SER A 446 4.04 -48.79 -11.19
CA SER A 446 2.91 -48.79 -10.26
C SER A 446 3.04 -49.93 -9.26
N LEU A 447 3.24 -49.61 -7.98
CA LEU A 447 3.34 -50.57 -6.88
C LEU A 447 1.99 -50.64 -6.14
N ASP A 448 1.41 -51.83 -6.07
CA ASP A 448 0.20 -52.06 -5.31
C ASP A 448 0.54 -52.27 -3.84
N ILE A 449 0.07 -51.37 -2.97
CA ILE A 449 0.39 -51.42 -1.54
C ILE A 449 -0.11 -52.72 -0.93
N ASP A 450 -1.36 -53.10 -1.19
CA ASP A 450 -2.01 -54.22 -0.49
C ASP A 450 -1.36 -55.56 -0.86
N SER A 451 -0.93 -55.72 -2.13
CA SER A 451 -0.17 -56.90 -2.56
C SER A 451 1.13 -57.07 -1.76
N VAL A 452 1.87 -55.97 -1.55
CA VAL A 452 3.12 -56.02 -0.75
C VAL A 452 2.84 -56.42 0.69
N LEU A 453 1.75 -55.92 1.28
CA LEU A 453 1.40 -56.25 2.66
C LEU A 453 0.96 -57.71 2.81
N ILE A 454 0.13 -58.22 1.88
CA ILE A 454 -0.39 -59.60 1.91
C ILE A 454 0.73 -60.62 1.66
N ASP A 455 1.63 -60.35 0.71
CA ASP A 455 2.73 -61.28 0.38
C ASP A 455 3.70 -61.46 1.56
N ASN A 456 3.74 -60.51 2.50
CA ASN A 456 4.63 -60.52 3.66
C ASN A 456 3.89 -60.78 4.99
N GLU A 457 2.58 -60.99 4.99
CA GLU A 457 1.73 -61.12 6.20
C GLU A 457 2.14 -62.30 7.13
N LEU A 458 2.97 -63.21 6.63
CA LEU A 458 3.46 -64.41 7.34
C LEU A 458 4.95 -64.33 7.74
N GLU A 459 5.67 -63.27 7.39
CA GLU A 459 7.08 -63.09 7.77
C GLU A 459 7.20 -62.48 9.17
N THR A 460 7.88 -63.18 10.08
CA THR A 460 8.01 -62.76 11.48
C THR A 460 9.20 -61.82 11.74
N ASP A 461 10.07 -61.57 10.77
CA ASP A 461 11.31 -60.81 10.99
C ASP A 461 11.51 -59.74 9.90
N VAL A 462 11.44 -58.48 10.30
CA VAL A 462 11.65 -57.30 9.44
C VAL A 462 13.10 -56.85 9.60
N ASP A 463 13.84 -56.61 8.51
CA ASP A 463 15.23 -56.13 8.58
C ASP A 463 15.32 -54.66 9.05
N VAL A 464 15.15 -54.45 10.35
CA VAL A 464 15.21 -53.12 10.99
C VAL A 464 16.61 -52.49 10.86
N ASN A 465 17.67 -53.30 10.71
CA ASN A 465 19.03 -52.78 10.53
C ASN A 465 19.18 -52.08 9.18
N ARG A 466 18.58 -52.65 8.12
CA ARG A 466 18.54 -52.00 6.81
C ARG A 466 17.81 -50.67 6.85
N LEU A 467 16.67 -50.58 7.54
CA LEU A 467 15.93 -49.31 7.71
C LEU A 467 16.74 -48.30 8.52
N SER A 468 17.35 -48.72 9.63
CA SER A 468 18.15 -47.86 10.51
C SER A 468 19.43 -47.32 9.84
N SER A 469 19.87 -47.95 8.74
CA SER A 469 21.03 -47.50 7.96
C SER A 469 20.73 -46.31 7.04
N VAL A 470 19.45 -46.01 6.79
CA VAL A 470 19.04 -44.88 5.95
C VAL A 470 19.18 -43.59 6.74
N ASN A 471 20.03 -42.68 6.27
CA ASN A 471 20.28 -41.41 6.95
C ASN A 471 19.20 -40.37 6.59
N VAL A 472 18.08 -40.37 7.32
CA VAL A 472 17.01 -39.37 7.19
C VAL A 472 17.16 -38.29 8.26
N THR A 473 17.06 -37.03 7.85
CA THR A 473 17.26 -35.86 8.71
C THR A 473 16.11 -34.87 8.58
N VAL A 474 15.98 -33.98 9.57
CA VAL A 474 14.97 -32.91 9.57
C VAL A 474 15.12 -31.87 8.46
N GLN A 475 16.24 -31.90 7.72
CA GLN A 475 16.46 -31.04 6.56
C GLN A 475 15.96 -31.67 5.25
N ASN A 476 15.64 -32.97 5.25
CA ASN A 476 15.10 -33.63 4.08
C ASN A 476 13.66 -33.18 3.83
N VAL A 477 13.29 -33.08 2.55
CA VAL A 477 11.94 -32.70 2.15
C VAL A 477 10.97 -33.83 2.54
N ALA A 478 9.92 -33.50 3.29
CA ALA A 478 8.94 -34.50 3.72
C ALA A 478 7.89 -34.79 2.64
N TYR A 479 7.41 -33.74 1.95
CA TYR A 479 6.34 -33.88 0.96
C TYR A 479 6.44 -32.84 -0.17
N ALA A 480 5.78 -33.17 -1.27
CA ALA A 480 5.61 -32.34 -2.46
C ALA A 480 4.10 -32.22 -2.75
N ILE A 481 3.49 -31.06 -2.50
CA ILE A 481 2.05 -30.83 -2.68
C ILE A 481 1.79 -29.87 -3.83
N PHE A 482 1.05 -30.34 -4.83
CA PHE A 482 0.62 -29.48 -5.93
C PHE A 482 -0.42 -28.46 -5.50
N THR A 483 -0.20 -27.20 -5.88
CA THR A 483 -1.18 -26.12 -5.77
C THR A 483 -1.63 -25.64 -7.15
N SER A 484 -2.82 -25.05 -7.23
CA SER A 484 -3.30 -24.45 -8.48
C SER A 484 -2.42 -23.27 -8.88
N GLY A 485 -1.63 -23.42 -9.94
CA GLY A 485 -0.86 -22.31 -10.49
C GLY A 485 -1.75 -21.34 -11.24
N SER A 486 -1.55 -20.03 -11.03
CA SER A 486 -2.24 -18.96 -11.75
C SER A 486 -2.05 -19.02 -13.28
N THR A 487 -1.01 -19.71 -13.74
CA THR A 487 -0.68 -19.97 -15.16
C THR A 487 -1.45 -21.15 -15.75
N GLY A 488 -2.33 -21.82 -14.99
CA GLY A 488 -3.03 -23.04 -15.39
C GLY A 488 -2.19 -24.32 -15.25
N THR A 489 -0.87 -24.19 -15.10
CA THR A 489 0.06 -25.29 -14.78
C THR A 489 0.25 -25.40 -13.26
N PRO A 490 -0.04 -26.56 -12.64
CA PRO A 490 0.19 -26.78 -11.21
C PRO A 490 1.65 -26.54 -10.79
N LYS A 491 1.87 -26.05 -9.56
CA LYS A 491 3.21 -25.81 -8.98
C LYS A 491 3.41 -26.69 -7.74
N VAL A 492 4.63 -27.17 -7.55
CA VAL A 492 5.09 -27.98 -6.39
C VAL A 492 6.12 -27.19 -5.62
#